data_AF-A0A3N6M2Y9-F1
#
_entry.id   AF-A0A3N6M2Y9-F1
#
_cell.length_a   1.000
_cell.length_b   1.000
_cell.length_c   1.000
_cell.angle_alpha   90.00
_cell.angle_beta   90.00
_cell.angle_gamma   90.00
#
_symmetry.space_group_name_H-M   'P 1'
#
loop_
_entity.id
_entity.type
_entity.pdbx_description
1 polymer ?
#
loop_
_entity_poly.entity_id
_entity_poly.type
_entity_poly.pdbx_seq_one_letter_code
_entity_poly.pdbx_strand_id
1 'polypeptide(L)'
;GLVTVEDMIEEIVGEILKSGEDEPVEELDERTVLVRGEVNIEDVNDALEIDLPEGEEFETIAGFIFNRAGRLVEEGEEITYDGVRITVETVENTRIMKARLHKLDEIPKEADGHVSKSTP
;
A
#
# COMPACT_ATOMS: atom_id res chain seq x y z
N GLY A 1 -11.39 -15.06 -5.69
CA GLY A 1 -11.67 -15.71 -4.41
C GLY A 1 -10.85 -16.96 -4.26
N LEU A 2 -9.59 -16.80 -3.85
CA LEU A 2 -8.77 -17.82 -3.22
C LEU A 2 -7.71 -17.07 -2.44
N VAL A 3 -8.01 -16.78 -1.16
CA VAL A 3 -6.97 -16.36 -0.21
C VAL A 3 -6.10 -17.60 -0.05
N THR A 4 -4.87 -17.56 -0.58
CA THR A 4 -3.96 -18.70 -0.51
C THR A 4 -3.43 -18.82 0.91
N VAL A 5 -2.99 -20.02 1.28
CA VAL A 5 -2.39 -20.31 2.60
C VAL A 5 -1.10 -19.52 2.86
N GLU A 6 -0.58 -18.82 1.86
CA GLU A 6 0.61 -17.95 1.95
C GLU A 6 0.31 -16.65 2.71
N ASP A 7 -0.87 -16.04 2.49
CA ASP A 7 -1.33 -14.78 3.10
C ASP A 7 -1.41 -14.85 4.64
N MET A 8 -1.74 -16.03 5.18
CA MET A 8 -1.86 -16.24 6.64
C MET A 8 -0.52 -16.47 7.37
N ILE A 9 0.56 -16.74 6.64
CA ILE A 9 1.86 -17.11 7.22
C ILE A 9 2.83 -15.92 7.21
N GLU A 10 2.64 -14.98 6.27
CA GLU A 10 3.47 -13.79 6.07
C GLU A 10 3.50 -12.86 7.30
N GLU A 11 2.33 -12.63 7.92
CA GLU A 11 2.20 -11.81 9.13
C GLU A 11 2.99 -12.39 10.33
N ILE A 12 3.14 -13.72 10.40
CA ILE A 12 3.80 -14.41 11.52
C ILE A 12 5.32 -14.46 11.36
N VAL A 13 5.84 -14.45 10.13
CA VAL A 13 7.28 -14.67 9.88
C VAL A 13 8.02 -13.37 9.58
N GLY A 14 7.37 -12.36 9.01
CA GLY A 14 7.97 -11.05 8.70
C GLY A 14 8.49 -10.29 9.93
N GLU A 15 7.83 -10.42 11.08
CA GLU A 15 8.26 -9.76 12.34
C GLU A 15 9.52 -10.39 12.96
N ILE A 16 9.86 -11.64 12.63
CA ILE A 16 10.89 -12.42 13.34
C ILE A 16 12.31 -12.19 12.77
N LEU A 17 12.42 -11.62 11.57
CA LEU A 17 13.69 -11.48 10.84
C LEU A 17 14.18 -10.03 10.67
N LYS A 18 13.97 -9.12 11.64
CA LYS A 18 14.63 -7.81 11.62
C LYS A 18 15.88 -7.78 12.50
N SER A 19 17.03 -8.05 11.88
CA SER A 19 18.35 -7.73 12.44
C SER A 19 19.11 -6.88 11.43
N GLY A 20 18.91 -5.57 11.48
CA GLY A 20 19.61 -4.62 10.63
C GLY A 20 18.79 -3.34 10.52
N GLU A 21 19.48 -2.22 10.74
CA GLU A 21 19.22 -0.83 10.30
C GLU A 21 17.78 -0.46 9.85
N ASP A 22 17.21 0.60 10.44
CA ASP A 22 15.92 1.15 10.02
C ASP A 22 16.06 1.72 8.59
N GLU A 23 15.68 0.93 7.59
CA GLU A 23 15.75 1.29 6.18
C GLU A 23 14.63 2.27 5.81
N PRO A 24 14.87 3.19 4.84
CA PRO A 24 13.83 4.11 4.37
C PRO A 24 12.64 3.36 3.75
N VAL A 25 12.93 2.33 2.96
CA VAL A 25 11.96 1.41 2.35
C VAL A 25 12.38 0.00 2.76
N GLU A 26 11.44 -0.74 3.31
CA GLU A 26 11.66 -2.11 3.77
C GLU A 26 10.60 -3.01 3.15
N GLU A 27 11.04 -3.96 2.34
CA GLU A 27 10.17 -4.95 1.71
C GLU A 27 9.77 -6.01 2.74
N LEU A 28 8.47 -6.08 3.05
CA LEU A 28 7.93 -7.11 3.95
C LEU A 28 7.63 -8.39 3.16
N ASP A 29 7.09 -8.23 1.96
CA ASP A 29 6.75 -9.29 1.01
C ASP A 29 6.59 -8.74 -0.43
N GLU A 30 6.21 -9.60 -1.38
CA GLU A 30 6.06 -9.26 -2.81
C GLU A 30 4.99 -8.17 -3.09
N ARG A 31 4.12 -7.89 -2.11
CA ARG A 31 2.99 -6.97 -2.24
C ARG A 31 2.93 -5.95 -1.13
N THR A 32 3.86 -5.96 -0.19
CA THR A 32 3.84 -5.08 0.96
C THR A 32 5.21 -4.50 1.26
N VAL A 33 5.25 -3.18 1.38
CA VAL A 33 6.42 -2.43 1.83
C VAL A 33 6.09 -1.61 3.08
N LEU A 34 7.03 -1.53 4.01
CA LEU A 34 7.03 -0.60 5.11
C LEU A 34 7.99 0.55 4.77
N VAL A 35 7.48 1.78 4.72
CA VAL A 35 8.27 2.94 4.32
C VAL A 35 8.24 4.04 5.36
N ARG A 36 9.32 4.82 5.44
CA ARG A 36 9.31 6.08 6.20
C ARG A 36 8.43 7.10 5.49
N GLY A 37 7.77 7.96 6.26
CA GLY A 37 6.89 9.00 5.70
C GLY A 37 7.62 10.01 4.81
N GLU A 38 8.94 10.17 4.98
CA GLU A 38 9.78 11.08 4.18
C GLU A 38 10.30 10.48 2.86
N VAL A 39 10.03 9.21 2.60
CA VAL A 39 10.42 8.55 1.34
C VAL A 39 9.67 9.19 0.16
N ASN A 40 10.37 9.35 -0.97
CA ASN A 40 9.76 9.88 -2.18
C ASN A 40 8.80 8.86 -2.78
N ILE A 41 7.76 9.35 -3.46
CA ILE A 41 6.77 8.49 -4.10
C ILE A 41 7.41 7.65 -5.21
N GLU A 42 8.38 8.20 -5.94
CA GLU A 42 9.17 7.48 -6.95
C GLU A 42 9.83 6.21 -6.36
N ASP A 43 10.49 6.33 -5.21
CA ASP A 43 11.16 5.20 -4.54
C ASP A 43 10.17 4.09 -4.15
N VAL A 44 8.93 4.46 -3.78
CA VAL A 44 7.89 3.51 -3.40
C VAL A 44 7.22 2.88 -4.62
N ASN A 45 7.03 3.66 -5.69
CA ASN A 45 6.52 3.19 -6.97
C ASN A 45 7.46 2.12 -7.55
N ASP A 46 8.77 2.38 -7.52
CA ASP A 46 9.80 1.44 -7.96
C ASP A 46 9.85 0.17 -7.09
N ALA A 47 9.74 0.32 -5.76
CA ALA A 47 9.82 -0.82 -4.84
C ALA A 47 8.60 -1.76 -4.90
N LEU A 48 7.39 -1.22 -5.11
CA LEU A 48 6.14 -2.00 -5.09
C LEU A 48 5.56 -2.27 -6.49
N GLU A 49 6.22 -1.78 -7.54
CA GLU A 49 5.73 -1.82 -8.92
C GLU A 49 4.28 -1.29 -9.01
N ILE A 50 4.09 -0.05 -8.54
CA ILE A 50 2.82 0.70 -8.51
C ILE A 50 3.00 2.09 -9.13
N ASP A 51 1.87 2.78 -9.40
CA ASP A 51 1.85 4.11 -10.00
C ASP A 51 1.06 5.09 -9.10
N LEU A 52 1.57 5.38 -7.90
CA LEU A 52 1.02 6.49 -7.11
C LEU A 52 1.34 7.83 -7.80
N PRO A 53 0.42 8.80 -7.76
CA PRO A 53 0.63 10.09 -8.38
C PRO A 53 1.78 10.81 -7.68
N GLU A 54 2.57 11.55 -8.45
CA GLU A 54 3.66 12.39 -7.99
C GLU A 54 3.56 13.77 -8.66
N GLY A 55 4.04 14.84 -8.02
CA GLY A 55 4.01 16.18 -8.62
C GLY A 55 4.31 17.32 -7.64
N GLU A 56 4.10 18.56 -8.10
CA GLU A 56 4.48 19.78 -7.36
C GLU A 56 3.77 19.95 -6.00
N GLU A 57 2.64 19.27 -5.79
CA GLU A 57 1.85 19.39 -4.56
C GLU A 57 2.38 18.50 -3.42
N PHE A 58 3.02 17.38 -3.75
CA PHE A 58 3.56 16.44 -2.79
C PHE A 58 4.58 15.49 -3.47
N GLU A 59 5.70 15.28 -2.79
CA GLU A 59 6.80 14.44 -3.31
C GLU A 59 7.00 13.18 -2.48
N THR A 60 6.49 13.16 -1.25
CA THR A 60 6.70 12.08 -0.26
C THR A 60 5.43 11.34 0.08
N ILE A 61 5.57 10.12 0.62
CA ILE A 61 4.43 9.31 1.08
C ILE A 61 3.60 10.02 2.15
N ALA A 62 4.22 10.68 3.12
CA ALA A 62 3.49 11.47 4.10
C ALA A 62 2.72 12.62 3.42
N GLY A 63 3.33 13.30 2.46
CA GLY A 63 2.69 14.36 1.68
C GLY A 63 1.48 13.86 0.90
N PHE A 64 1.61 12.71 0.23
CA PHE A 64 0.52 12.05 -0.48
C PHE A 64 -0.64 11.69 0.46
N ILE A 65 -0.35 11.06 1.61
CA ILE A 65 -1.35 10.67 2.61
C ILE A 65 -2.12 11.90 3.11
N PHE A 66 -1.42 12.98 3.47
CA PHE A 66 -2.08 14.21 3.92
C PHE A 66 -2.91 14.88 2.84
N ASN A 67 -2.39 14.95 1.60
CA ASN A 67 -3.13 15.50 0.47
C ASN A 67 -4.43 14.70 0.24
N ARG A 68 -4.33 13.37 0.26
CA ARG A 68 -5.46 12.47 0.04
C ARG A 68 -6.49 12.53 1.17
N ALA A 69 -6.05 12.63 2.42
CA ALA A 69 -6.91 12.75 3.58
C ALA A 69 -7.57 14.14 3.71
N GLY A 70 -6.87 15.21 3.26
CA GLY A 70 -7.32 16.59 3.42
C GLY A 70 -7.35 17.08 4.88
N ARG A 71 -6.76 16.32 5.80
CA ARG A 71 -6.68 16.58 7.25
C ARG A 71 -5.49 15.85 7.86
N LEU A 72 -5.24 16.08 9.14
CA LEU A 72 -4.33 15.23 9.91
C LEU A 72 -4.91 13.81 10.00
N VAL A 73 -4.00 12.84 9.88
CA VAL A 73 -4.29 11.40 10.01
C VAL A 73 -3.81 10.89 11.37
N GLU A 74 -4.41 9.81 11.82
CA GLU A 74 -4.05 9.12 13.06
C GLU A 74 -3.37 7.79 12.76
N GLU A 75 -2.64 7.27 13.73
CA GLU A 75 -2.07 5.92 13.66
C GLU A 75 -3.19 4.87 13.51
N GLY A 76 -2.97 3.90 12.63
CA GLY A 76 -3.95 2.89 12.23
C GLY A 76 -4.97 3.35 11.19
N GLU A 77 -4.94 4.61 10.75
CA GLU A 77 -5.82 5.07 9.67
C GLU A 77 -5.41 4.46 8.32
N GLU A 78 -6.40 4.07 7.52
CA GLU A 78 -6.21 3.42 6.23
C GLU A 78 -6.77 4.28 5.09
N ILE A 79 -6.00 4.41 4.02
CA ILE A 79 -6.39 5.09 2.79
C ILE A 79 -6.19 4.14 1.62
N THR A 80 -7.16 4.07 0.71
CA THR A 80 -7.03 3.29 -0.51
C THR A 80 -6.96 4.19 -1.74
N TYR A 81 -5.99 3.92 -2.61
CA TYR A 81 -5.81 4.62 -3.88
C TYR A 81 -5.34 3.63 -4.96
N ASP A 82 -6.04 3.59 -6.08
CA ASP A 82 -5.70 2.81 -7.28
C ASP A 82 -5.20 1.37 -7.01
N GLY A 83 -5.95 0.62 -6.20
CA GLY A 83 -5.59 -0.76 -5.86
C GLY A 83 -4.46 -0.88 -4.83
N VAL A 84 -4.04 0.20 -4.18
CA VAL A 84 -3.06 0.21 -3.09
C VAL A 84 -3.74 0.64 -1.80
N ARG A 85 -3.60 -0.17 -0.75
CA ARG A 85 -3.99 0.18 0.62
C ARG A 85 -2.76 0.73 1.34
N ILE A 86 -2.93 1.89 1.96
CA ILE A 86 -1.90 2.60 2.71
C ILE A 86 -2.38 2.71 4.15
N THR A 87 -1.64 2.10 5.07
CA THR A 87 -1.93 2.10 6.51
C THR A 87 -0.90 2.98 7.21
N VAL A 88 -1.36 3.93 8.01
CA VAL A 88 -0.49 4.80 8.81
C VAL A 88 -0.01 4.02 10.03
N GLU A 89 1.24 3.58 10.04
CA GLU A 89 1.79 2.70 11.08
C GLU A 89 2.27 3.46 12.30
N THR A 90 2.79 4.67 12.12
CA THR A 90 3.32 5.47 13.23
C THR A 90 3.20 6.96 12.95
N VAL A 91 2.65 7.70 13.92
CA VAL A 91 2.55 9.17 13.87
C VAL A 91 3.22 9.78 15.09
N GLU A 92 4.18 10.69 14.88
CA GLU A 92 4.83 11.46 15.95
C GLU A 92 4.64 12.95 15.72
N ASN A 93 4.08 13.67 16.69
CA ASN A 93 3.90 15.12 16.63
C ASN A 93 3.26 15.58 15.31
N THR A 94 2.20 14.90 14.85
CA THR A 94 1.50 15.13 13.58
C THR A 94 2.30 14.82 12.31
N ARG A 95 3.48 14.22 12.42
CA ARG A 95 4.26 13.71 11.29
C ARG A 95 4.05 12.21 11.16
N ILE A 96 3.71 11.76 9.96
CA ILE A 96 3.71 10.33 9.65
C ILE A 96 5.16 9.87 9.60
N MET A 97 5.54 8.97 10.50
CA MET A 97 6.89 8.42 10.60
C MET A 97 7.03 7.18 9.74
N LYS A 98 6.02 6.30 9.77
CA LYS A 98 5.96 5.07 8.98
C LYS A 98 4.58 4.87 8.38
N ALA A 99 4.55 4.34 7.16
CA ALA A 99 3.36 3.87 6.49
C ALA A 99 3.62 2.50 5.87
N ARG A 100 2.62 1.63 5.91
CA ARG A 100 2.63 0.34 5.23
C ARG A 100 1.80 0.47 3.96
N LEU A 101 2.37 0.10 2.82
CA LEU A 101 1.66 0.04 1.55
C LEU A 101 1.47 -1.41 1.17
N HIS A 102 0.25 -1.77 0.76
CA HIS A 102 -0.12 -3.12 0.36
C HIS A 102 -0.91 -3.09 -0.95
N LYS A 103 -0.44 -3.85 -1.94
CA LYS A 103 -1.08 -3.99 -3.24
C LYS A 103 -2.29 -4.92 -3.14
N LEU A 104 -3.48 -4.38 -3.34
CA LEU A 104 -4.74 -5.13 -3.35
C LEU A 104 -4.86 -5.88 -4.68
N ASP A 105 -5.34 -7.13 -4.63
CA ASP A 105 -5.72 -7.83 -5.86
C ASP A 105 -6.83 -7.05 -6.57
N GLU A 106 -6.62 -6.72 -7.85
CA GLU A 106 -7.75 -6.42 -8.73
C GLU A 106 -8.67 -7.64 -8.70
N ILE A 107 -9.86 -7.49 -8.10
CA ILE A 107 -10.94 -8.45 -8.32
C ILE A 107 -11.11 -8.47 -9.84
N PRO A 108 -10.90 -9.61 -10.53
CA PRO A 108 -11.16 -9.69 -11.96
C PRO A 108 -12.59 -9.21 -12.14
N LYS A 109 -12.74 -8.08 -12.82
CA LYS A 109 -14.05 -7.50 -13.12
C LYS A 109 -14.84 -8.62 -13.78
N GLU A 110 -15.78 -9.19 -13.03
CA GLU A 110 -16.51 -10.37 -13.45
C GLU A 110 -17.04 -10.10 -14.85
N ALA A 111 -16.66 -10.95 -15.82
CA ALA A 111 -17.15 -10.86 -17.17
C ALA A 111 -18.67 -10.86 -17.10
N ASP A 112 -19.26 -9.71 -17.42
CA ASP A 112 -20.70 -9.52 -17.47
C ASP A 112 -21.28 -10.62 -18.37
N GLY A 113 -21.85 -11.62 -17.71
CA GLY A 113 -22.59 -12.68 -18.34
C GLY A 113 -23.91 -12.09 -18.82
N HIS A 114 -23.98 -11.70 -20.09
CA HIS A 114 -25.25 -11.71 -20.80
C HIS A 114 -25.33 -12.91 -21.74
N VAL A 115 -25.92 -13.98 -21.20
CA VAL A 115 -26.52 -15.07 -21.97
C VAL A 115 -27.81 -14.54 -22.60
N SER A 116 -27.93 -14.57 -23.94
CA SER A 116 -29.17 -14.75 -24.71
C SER A 116 -28.97 -14.39 -26.20
N LYS A 117 -29.34 -15.14 -27.24
CA LYS A 117 -29.96 -16.47 -27.42
C LYS A 117 -29.66 -16.96 -28.84
N SER A 118 -29.55 -18.28 -28.97
CA SER A 118 -30.02 -19.14 -30.07
C SER A 118 -29.69 -18.80 -31.54
N THR A 119 -28.80 -19.63 -32.09
CA THR A 119 -28.79 -20.23 -33.45
C THR A 119 -30.18 -20.82 -33.83
N PRO A 120 -30.55 -21.03 -35.12
CA PRO A 120 -29.77 -21.01 -36.37
C PRO A 120 -30.13 -19.94 -37.40
#